data_AF-A0A7C2SAF2-F1
#
_entry.id   AF-A0A7C2SAF2-F1
#
_cell.length_a   1.000
_cell.length_b   1.000
_cell.length_c   1.000
_cell.angle_alpha   90.00
_cell.angle_beta   90.00
_cell.angle_gamma   90.00
#
_symmetry.space_group_name_H-M   'P 1'
#
loop_
_entity.id
_entity.type
_entity.pdbx_description
1 polymer ?
#
loop_
_entity_poly.entity_id
_entity_poly.type
_entity_poly.pdbx_seq_one_letter_code
_entity_poly.pdbx_strand_id
1 'polypeptide(L)' 'MWLVYIAINYGRFNNTRVFEGINYAIDRDEIIRKAAGCYGIPIYAILNNEWHGGYANTNLTFKHDPEKASKILEEVENS' A
#
# COMPACT_ATOMS: atom_id res chain seq x y z
N MET A 1 -14.21 4.07 12.72
CA MET A 1 -12.93 3.86 12.00
C MET A 1 -13.10 4.31 10.57
N TRP A 2 -12.10 4.98 10.01
CA TRP A 2 -12.10 5.46 8.64
C TRP A 2 -10.94 4.80 7.90
N LEU A 3 -11.17 4.34 6.67
CA LEU A 3 -10.14 3.80 5.80
C LEU A 3 -9.70 4.90 4.83
N VAL A 4 -8.41 5.22 4.84
CA VAL A 4 -7.79 6.07 3.82
C VAL A 4 -7.10 5.14 2.82
N TYR A 5 -7.44 5.27 1.55
CA TYR A 5 -6.91 4.42 0.49
C TYR A 5 -6.64 5.24 -0.78
N ILE A 6 -5.80 4.69 -1.65
CA ILE A 6 -5.52 5.24 -2.98
C ILE A 6 -6.30 4.40 -3.99
N ALA A 7 -7.15 5.05 -4.77
CA ALA A 7 -7.81 4.44 -5.93
C ALA A 7 -7.03 4.78 -7.19
N ILE A 8 -6.63 3.77 -7.95
CA ILE A 8 -5.92 3.94 -9.23
C ILE A 8 -6.86 3.53 -10.36
N ASN A 9 -6.94 4.36 -11.41
CA ASN A 9 -7.77 4.08 -12.56
C ASN A 9 -7.18 2.94 -13.41
N TYR A 10 -7.77 1.76 -13.31
CA TYR A 10 -7.35 0.56 -14.03
C TYR A 10 -7.34 0.72 -15.56
N GLY A 11 -8.23 1.56 -16.11
CA GLY A 11 -8.28 1.83 -17.55
C GLY A 11 -7.07 2.60 -18.08
N ARG A 12 -6.30 3.24 -17.19
CA ARG A 12 -5.03 3.92 -17.54
C ARG A 12 -3.80 3.19 -17.02
N PHE A 13 -3.94 2.49 -15.90
CA PHE A 13 -2.84 1.76 -15.26
C PHE A 13 -3.32 0.33 -14.98
N ASN A 14 -3.10 -0.58 -15.93
CA ASN A 14 -3.57 -1.96 -15.84
C ASN A 14 -2.49 -2.96 -15.38
N ASN A 15 -1.22 -2.54 -15.35
CA ASN A 15 -0.12 -3.37 -14.90
C ASN A 15 -0.08 -3.40 -13.35
N THR A 16 -0.41 -4.55 -12.77
CA THR A 16 -0.46 -4.78 -11.32
C THR A 16 0.87 -4.49 -10.61
N ARG A 17 2.01 -4.60 -11.32
CA ARG A 17 3.34 -4.27 -10.79
C ARG A 17 3.48 -2.79 -10.43
N VAL A 18 2.80 -1.90 -11.16
CA VAL A 18 2.78 -0.46 -10.82
C VAL A 18 2.17 -0.25 -9.44
N PHE A 19 1.08 -0.96 -9.14
CA PHE A 19 0.42 -0.89 -7.85
C PHE A 19 1.30 -1.46 -6.74
N GLU A 20 2.00 -2.58 -7.00
CA GLU A 20 2.96 -3.16 -6.08
C GLU A 20 4.07 -2.15 -5.73
N GLY A 21 4.71 -1.55 -6.73
CA GLY A 21 5.74 -0.54 -6.56
C GLY A 21 5.28 0.67 -5.74
N ILE A 22 4.10 1.23 -6.09
CA ILE A 22 3.50 2.34 -5.33
C ILE A 22 3.28 1.96 -3.86
N ASN A 23 2.80 0.75 -3.58
CA ASN A 23 2.53 0.34 -2.19
C ASN A 23 3.80 0.22 -1.35
N TYR A 24 4.92 -0.21 -1.93
CA TYR A 24 6.23 -0.23 -1.27
C TYR A 24 6.84 1.17 -1.10
N ALA A 25 6.55 2.10 -2.01
CA ALA A 25 7.05 3.48 -1.94
C ALA A 25 6.42 4.31 -0.80
N ILE A 26 5.27 3.90 -0.26
CA ILE A 26 4.52 4.70 0.73
C ILE A 26 4.99 4.37 2.15
N ASP A 27 5.55 5.38 2.83
CA ASP A 27 5.76 5.35 4.28
C ASP A 27 4.46 5.66 5.02
N ARG A 28 3.69 4.60 5.30
CA ARG A 28 2.42 4.70 6.02
C ARG A 28 2.61 5.15 7.46
N ASP A 29 3.69 4.74 8.10
CA ASP A 29 3.95 5.07 9.50
C ASP A 29 4.25 6.57 9.64
N GLU A 30 5.04 7.12 8.73
CA GLU A 30 5.30 8.57 8.70
C GLU A 30 4.04 9.38 8.38
N ILE A 31 3.21 8.92 7.43
CA ILE A 31 1.93 9.57 7.13
C ILE A 31 1.03 9.57 8.36
N ILE A 32 0.87 8.43 9.05
CA ILE A 32 0.06 8.33 10.26
C ILE A 32 0.59 9.28 11.34
N ARG A 33 1.92 9.31 11.54
CA ARG A 33 2.57 10.18 12.52
C ARG A 33 2.35 11.67 12.23
N LYS A 34 2.53 12.10 10.97
CA LYS A 34 2.49 13.51 10.58
C LYS A 34 1.08 14.02 10.28
N ALA A 35 0.29 13.26 9.52
CA ALA A 35 -1.00 13.70 9.00
C ALA A 35 -2.16 13.34 9.95
N ALA A 36 -2.06 12.21 10.65
CA ALA A 36 -3.10 11.75 11.57
C ALA A 36 -2.76 11.96 13.05
N GLY A 37 -1.63 12.64 13.36
CA GLY A 37 -1.20 12.87 14.75
C GLY A 37 -1.01 11.58 15.54
N CYS A 38 -0.50 10.54 14.88
CA CYS A 38 -0.36 9.17 15.40
C CYS A 38 -1.68 8.39 15.59
N TYR A 39 -2.84 8.94 15.20
CA TYR A 39 -4.12 8.23 15.25
C TYR A 39 -4.37 7.44 13.97
N GLY A 40 -3.89 6.21 13.94
CA GLY A 40 -4.13 5.26 12.85
C GLY A 40 -3.21 4.06 12.93
N ILE A 41 -3.48 3.07 12.09
CA ILE A 41 -2.58 1.94 11.89
C ILE A 41 -2.43 1.65 10.38
N PRO A 42 -1.28 1.14 9.93
CA PRO A 42 -1.08 0.81 8.53
C PRO A 42 -1.94 -0.40 8.12
N ILE A 43 -2.66 -0.26 7.01
CA ILE A 43 -3.47 -1.32 6.40
C ILE A 43 -2.92 -1.67 5.01
N TYR A 44 -2.83 -2.96 4.71
CA TYR A 44 -2.26 -3.50 3.45
C TYR A 44 -3.27 -4.27 2.60
N ALA A 45 -4.43 -4.60 3.16
CA ALA A 45 -5.51 -5.31 2.49
C ALA A 45 -6.86 -4.80 2.98
N ILE A 46 -7.88 -4.83 2.12
CA ILE A 46 -9.26 -4.47 2.51
C ILE A 46 -9.73 -5.39 3.64
N LEU A 47 -9.48 -6.69 3.52
CA LEU A 47 -9.67 -7.69 4.59
C LEU A 47 -8.55 -7.56 5.63
N ASN A 48 -8.62 -6.52 6.45
CA ASN A 48 -7.65 -6.26 7.52
C ASN A 48 -8.09 -6.83 8.87
N ASN A 49 -7.13 -7.03 9.77
CA ASN A 49 -7.36 -7.64 11.09
C ASN A 49 -8.29 -6.81 11.98
N GLU A 50 -8.21 -5.48 11.95
CA GLU A 50 -9.04 -4.62 12.81
C GLU A 50 -10.53 -4.72 12.53
N TRP A 51 -10.90 -4.99 11.28
CA TRP A 51 -12.29 -5.07 10.87
C TRP A 51 -12.77 -6.51 10.70
N HIS A 52 -11.87 -7.44 10.37
CA HIS A 52 -12.25 -8.78 9.92
C HIS A 52 -11.69 -9.92 10.80
N GLY A 53 -10.81 -9.62 11.77
CA GLY A 53 -10.24 -10.62 12.68
C GLY A 53 -9.67 -11.84 11.94
N GLY A 54 -10.18 -13.03 12.27
CA GLY A 54 -9.74 -14.29 11.67
C GLY A 54 -9.96 -14.45 10.16
N TYR A 55 -10.73 -13.55 9.53
CA TYR A 55 -10.91 -13.51 8.07
C TYR A 55 -9.94 -12.56 7.36
N ALA A 56 -9.03 -11.92 8.09
CA ALA A 56 -8.07 -11.00 7.52
C ALA A 56 -7.08 -11.69 6.59
N ASN A 57 -6.70 -11.00 5.52
CA ASN A 57 -5.59 -11.41 4.67
C ASN A 57 -4.27 -10.94 5.28
N THR A 58 -3.53 -11.89 5.86
CA THR A 58 -2.23 -11.65 6.49
C THR A 58 -1.04 -11.88 5.55
N ASN A 59 -1.28 -12.30 4.31
CA ASN A 59 -0.22 -12.65 3.36
C ASN A 59 0.36 -11.42 2.64
N LEU A 60 -0.36 -10.30 2.65
CA LEU A 60 0.06 -9.06 2.01
C LEU A 60 0.76 -8.15 3.02
N THR A 61 2.05 -7.89 2.78
CA THR A 61 2.81 -6.90 3.53
C THR A 61 3.50 -5.95 2.54
N PHE A 62 3.22 -4.65 2.68
CA PHE A 62 3.86 -3.59 1.91
C PHE A 62 4.59 -2.66 2.87
N LYS A 63 5.51 -3.24 3.65
CA LYS A 63 6.40 -2.45 4.50
C LYS A 63 7.16 -1.46 3.62
N HIS A 64 7.32 -0.23 4.08
CA HIS A 64 8.00 0.80 3.31
C HIS A 64 9.41 0.34 2.89
N ASP A 65 9.63 0.29 1.58
CA ASP A 65 10.86 -0.17 0.94
C ASP A 65 11.02 0.60 -0.39
N PRO A 66 11.59 1.81 -0.36
CA PRO A 66 11.71 2.65 -1.55
C PRO A 66 12.66 2.07 -2.60
N GLU A 67 13.67 1.29 -2.21
CA GLU A 67 14.60 0.64 -3.15
C GLU A 67 13.88 -0.45 -3.95
N LYS A 68 13.11 -1.31 -3.27
CA LYS A 68 12.26 -2.31 -3.94
C LYS A 68 11.22 -1.64 -4.82
N ALA A 69 10.61 -0.55 -4.37
CA ALA A 69 9.64 0.20 -5.15
C ALA A 69 10.25 0.72 -6.46
N SER A 70 11.41 1.40 -6.38
CA SER A 70 12.11 1.91 -7.56
C SER A 70 12.43 0.80 -8.54
N LYS A 71 12.99 -0.32 -8.06
CA LYS A 71 13.31 -1.47 -8.91
C LYS A 71 12.08 -2.02 -9.64
N ILE A 72 10.95 -2.19 -8.93
CA ILE A 72 9.70 -2.66 -9.55
C ILE A 72 9.24 -1.69 -10.64
N LEU A 73 9.28 -0.39 -10.37
CA LEU A 73 8.80 0.63 -11.30
C LEU A 73 9.71 0.75 -12.53
N GLU A 74 11.02 0.66 -12.36
CA GLU A 74 11.99 0.60 -13.47
C GLU A 74 11.76 -0.63 -14.35
N GLU A 75 11.50 -1.80 -13.75
CA GLU A 75 11.19 -3.02 -14.51
C GLU A 75 9.90 -2.88 -15.32
N VAL A 76 8.91 -2.13 -14.83
CA VAL A 76 7.68 -1.85 -15.60
C VAL A 76 7.91 -0.86 -16.74
N GLU A 77 8.73 0.17 -16.52
CA GLU A 77 9.02 1.16 -17.57
C GLU A 77 9.78 0.56 -18.75
N ASN A 78 10.63 -0.45 -18.48
CA ASN A 78 11.47 -1.11 -19.47
C ASN A 78 10.82 -2.36 -20.12
N SER A 79 9.57 -2.68 -19.81
CA SER A 79 8.82 -3.84 -20.35
C SER A 79 7.85 -3.45 -21.45
#